data_AF-A0A024Q8P6-F1
#
_entry.id   AF-A0A024Q8P6-F1
#
_cell.length_a   1.000
_cell.length_b   1.000
_cell.length_c   1.000
_cell.angle_alpha   90.00
_cell.angle_beta   90.00
_cell.angle_gamma   90.00
#
_symmetry.space_group_name_H-M   'P 1'
#
loop_
_entity.id
_entity.type
_entity.pdbx_description
1 polymer ?
#
loop_
_entity_poly.entity_id
_entity_poly.type
_entity_poly.pdbx_seq_one_letter_code
_entity_poly.pdbx_strand_id
1 'polypeptide(L)'
;MDKQTSKVYKAYQRKVNELYYWIAFALVLACLRGIDHIYLTLLNEFYMTLLIVIGLAISFGTGVYYYKKLTYEPLMEVYLTDDMINDYIIAGKNGFKIEVGIAIIIVCLFVLAFVLFIVFRWLMCFLISLFLFALLGMLFGSITIERFKLYQKRKSV
;
A
#
# COMPACT_ATOMS: atom_id res chain seq x y z
N MET A 1 -5.39 -10.13 -17.49
CA MET A 1 -5.12 -10.84 -18.75
C MET A 1 -6.23 -11.86 -18.90
N ASP A 2 -7.14 -11.62 -19.84
CA ASP A 2 -8.17 -12.60 -20.17
C ASP A 2 -7.54 -13.66 -21.07
N LYS A 3 -7.61 -14.94 -20.67
CA LYS A 3 -6.93 -16.06 -21.34
C LYS A 3 -7.61 -16.49 -22.63
N GLN A 4 -8.85 -16.08 -22.85
CA GLN A 4 -9.59 -16.42 -24.08
C GLN A 4 -9.42 -15.38 -25.19
N THR A 5 -9.06 -14.15 -24.85
CA THR A 5 -9.11 -13.02 -25.81
C THR A 5 -7.78 -12.31 -26.04
N SER A 6 -6.71 -12.68 -25.34
CA SER A 6 -5.39 -12.01 -25.40
C SER A 6 -5.43 -10.51 -25.09
N LYS A 7 -6.48 -10.03 -24.41
CA LYS A 7 -6.63 -8.61 -24.05
C LYS A 7 -5.85 -8.28 -22.78
N VAL A 8 -5.08 -7.20 -22.82
CA VAL A 8 -4.44 -6.58 -21.66
C VAL A 8 -4.91 -5.14 -21.56
N TYR A 9 -5.09 -4.72 -20.33
CA TYR A 9 -5.73 -3.47 -19.97
C TYR A 9 -4.68 -2.43 -19.57
N LYS A 10 -4.65 -1.27 -20.23
CA LYS A 10 -3.70 -0.18 -19.93
C LYS A 10 -4.27 0.69 -18.80
N ALA A 11 -3.55 0.78 -17.67
CA ALA A 11 -3.88 1.71 -16.60
C ALA A 11 -3.52 3.14 -17.04
N TYR A 12 -4.48 4.07 -16.98
CA TYR A 12 -4.21 5.49 -17.19
C TYR A 12 -3.45 6.01 -15.96
N GLN A 13 -2.31 6.69 -16.17
CA GLN A 13 -1.71 7.47 -15.09
C GLN A 13 -2.57 8.72 -14.90
N ARG A 14 -3.37 8.73 -13.84
CA ARG A 14 -4.14 9.90 -13.43
C ARG A 14 -3.18 11.06 -13.15
N LYS A 15 -3.30 12.16 -13.89
CA LYS A 15 -2.58 13.41 -13.57
C LYS A 15 -3.07 13.88 -12.19
N VAL A 16 -2.23 13.71 -11.18
CA VAL A 16 -2.50 14.22 -9.83
C VAL A 16 -2.37 15.74 -9.90
N ASN A 17 -3.39 16.46 -9.43
CA ASN A 17 -3.32 17.91 -9.39
C ASN A 17 -2.34 18.32 -8.27
N GLU A 18 -1.17 18.83 -8.66
CA GLU A 18 -0.05 19.16 -7.77
C GLU A 18 -0.45 20.12 -6.65
N LEU A 19 -1.36 21.05 -6.92
CA LEU A 19 -1.83 22.02 -5.93
C LEU A 19 -2.60 21.35 -4.79
N TYR A 20 -3.45 20.36 -5.10
CA TYR A 20 -4.15 19.58 -4.08
C TYR A 20 -3.18 18.74 -3.25
N TYR A 21 -2.11 18.22 -3.88
CA TYR A 21 -1.06 17.49 -3.16
C TYR A 21 -0.36 18.41 -2.14
N TRP A 22 0.05 19.61 -2.55
CA TRP A 22 0.73 20.56 -1.65
C TRP A 22 -0.16 21.02 -0.49
N ILE A 23 -1.44 21.29 -0.76
CA ILE A 23 -2.41 21.65 0.29
C ILE A 23 -2.57 20.48 1.28
N ALA A 24 -2.79 19.26 0.77
CA ALA A 24 -2.93 18.08 1.62
C ALA A 24 -1.66 17.82 2.45
N PHE A 25 -0.49 17.96 1.84
CA PHE A 25 0.80 17.78 2.50
C PHE A 25 1.00 18.80 3.63
N ALA A 26 0.77 20.09 3.38
CA ALA A 26 0.89 21.14 4.40
C ALA A 26 -0.10 20.93 5.56
N LEU A 27 -1.33 20.52 5.25
CA LEU A 27 -2.36 20.25 6.26
C LEU A 27 -1.96 19.06 7.15
N VAL A 28 -1.50 17.95 6.56
CA VAL A 28 -1.03 16.78 7.32
C VAL A 28 0.15 17.17 8.23
N LEU A 29 1.11 17.95 7.74
CA LEU A 29 2.22 18.43 8.55
C LEU A 29 1.77 19.32 9.72
N ALA A 30 0.82 20.23 9.49
CA ALA A 30 0.28 21.08 10.53
C ALA A 30 -0.43 20.24 11.61
N CYS A 31 -1.21 19.24 11.21
CA CYS A 31 -1.86 18.31 12.14
C CYS A 31 -0.82 17.50 12.93
N LEU A 32 0.19 16.93 12.27
CA LEU A 32 1.27 16.19 12.94
C LEU A 32 2.01 17.05 13.95
N ARG A 33 2.29 18.30 13.60
CA ARG A 33 2.95 19.24 14.52
C ARG A 33 2.08 19.61 15.72
N GLY A 34 0.75 19.69 15.53
CA GLY A 34 -0.19 19.97 16.62
C GLY A 34 -0.31 18.84 17.65
N ILE A 35 0.06 17.62 17.30
CA ILE A 35 -0.10 16.42 18.15
C ILE A 35 1.23 15.84 18.64
N ASP A 36 2.35 16.49 18.34
CA ASP A 36 3.71 15.99 18.62
C ASP A 36 3.96 15.67 20.10
N HIS A 37 3.38 16.47 20.99
CA HIS A 37 3.57 16.32 22.45
C HIS A 37 2.40 15.63 23.16
N ILE A 38 1.51 14.96 22.42
CA ILE A 38 0.38 14.23 23.01
C ILE A 38 0.81 12.80 23.35
N TYR A 39 0.81 12.50 24.65
CA TYR A 39 1.04 11.16 25.18
C TYR A 39 -0.29 10.48 25.50
N LEU A 40 -0.46 9.24 25.02
CA LEU A 40 -1.62 8.43 25.32
C LEU A 40 -1.51 7.85 26.73
N THR A 41 -2.03 8.60 27.70
CA THR A 41 -2.19 8.16 29.10
C THR A 41 -3.58 7.51 29.28
N LEU A 42 -3.79 6.36 28.63
CA LEU A 42 -4.93 5.52 28.95
C LEU A 42 -4.63 4.75 30.23
N LEU A 43 -5.45 4.98 31.27
CA LEU A 43 -5.34 4.35 32.59
C LEU A 43 -5.69 2.85 32.58
N ASN A 44 -6.37 2.38 31.54
CA ASN A 44 -6.83 0.99 31.45
C ASN A 44 -6.34 0.33 30.15
N GLU A 45 -5.61 -0.77 30.32
CA GLU A 45 -4.96 -1.55 29.26
C GLU A 45 -5.96 -2.12 28.24
N PHE A 46 -7.21 -2.36 28.68
CA PHE A 46 -8.27 -2.85 27.79
C PHE A 46 -8.61 -1.83 26.70
N TYR A 47 -8.81 -0.55 27.06
CA TYR A 47 -9.13 0.49 26.07
C TYR A 47 -7.97 0.76 25.11
N MET A 48 -6.73 0.64 25.59
CA MET A 48 -5.54 0.80 24.74
C MET A 48 -5.49 -0.32 23.69
N THR A 49 -5.74 -1.56 24.09
CA THR A 49 -5.77 -2.71 23.18
C THR A 49 -6.90 -2.57 22.14
N LEU A 50 -8.09 -2.17 22.58
CA LEU A 50 -9.23 -1.94 21.69
C LEU A 50 -8.94 -0.85 20.66
N LEU A 51 -8.32 0.25 21.08
CA LEU A 51 -7.92 1.35 20.21
C LEU A 51 -6.92 0.89 19.14
N ILE A 52 -5.92 0.08 19.52
CA ILE A 52 -4.93 -0.48 18.60
C ILE A 52 -5.62 -1.37 17.56
N VAL A 53 -6.48 -2.30 18.00
CA VAL A 53 -7.17 -3.25 17.10
C VAL A 53 -8.04 -2.50 16.10
N ILE A 54 -8.85 -1.55 16.57
CA ILE A 54 -9.71 -0.74 15.72
C ILE A 54 -8.86 0.10 14.75
N GLY A 55 -7.80 0.73 15.23
CA GLY A 55 -6.90 1.54 14.41
C GLY A 55 -6.26 0.73 13.27
N LEU A 56 -5.76 -0.47 13.57
CA LEU A 56 -5.18 -1.38 12.57
C LEU A 56 -6.24 -1.85 11.55
N ALA A 57 -7.45 -2.19 12.00
CA ALA A 57 -8.53 -2.61 11.12
C ALA A 57 -8.94 -1.50 10.13
N ILE A 58 -9.09 -0.26 10.63
CA ILE A 58 -9.41 0.91 9.80
C ILE A 58 -8.25 1.20 8.83
N SER A 59 -7.02 1.17 9.32
CA SER A 59 -5.83 1.41 8.51
C SER A 59 -5.72 0.41 7.35
N PHE A 60 -5.85 -0.88 7.63
CA PHE A 60 -5.82 -1.90 6.58
C PHE A 60 -6.98 -1.75 5.59
N GLY A 61 -8.19 -1.50 6.11
CA GLY A 61 -9.39 -1.30 5.30
C GLY A 61 -9.26 -0.11 4.34
N THR A 62 -8.72 1.01 4.82
CA THR A 62 -8.47 2.19 3.98
C THR A 62 -7.42 1.89 2.91
N GLY A 63 -6.32 1.21 3.26
CA GLY A 63 -5.31 0.78 2.28
C GLY A 63 -5.90 -0.06 1.14
N VAL A 64 -6.68 -1.09 1.48
CA VAL A 64 -7.34 -1.94 0.48
C VAL A 64 -8.35 -1.15 -0.36
N TYR A 65 -9.11 -0.25 0.25
CA TYR A 65 -10.07 0.59 -0.46
C TYR A 65 -9.40 1.52 -1.47
N TYR A 66 -8.32 2.19 -1.08
CA TYR A 66 -7.55 3.06 -1.98
C TYR A 66 -6.95 2.27 -3.14
N TYR A 67 -6.41 1.07 -2.90
CA TYR A 67 -5.92 0.20 -3.96
C TYR A 67 -7.00 -0.11 -4.99
N LYS A 68 -8.20 -0.54 -4.54
CA LYS A 68 -9.33 -0.81 -5.44
C LYS A 68 -9.71 0.45 -6.23
N LYS A 69 -9.87 1.57 -5.56
CA LYS A 69 -10.28 2.82 -6.22
C LYS A 69 -9.26 3.32 -7.26
N LEU A 70 -7.97 3.10 -7.02
CA LEU A 70 -6.90 3.54 -7.92
C LEU A 70 -6.62 2.56 -9.06
N THR A 71 -6.93 1.26 -8.87
CA THR A 71 -6.61 0.22 -9.86
C THR A 71 -7.76 -0.06 -10.83
N TYR A 72 -9.02 0.12 -10.41
CA TYR A 72 -10.21 -0.13 -11.24
C TYR A 72 -10.65 1.10 -12.06
N GLU A 73 -9.74 1.72 -12.81
CA GLU A 73 -10.12 2.69 -13.85
C GLU A 73 -10.59 1.97 -15.13
N PRO A 74 -11.48 2.58 -15.95
CA PRO A 74 -12.02 1.95 -17.15
C PRO A 74 -10.89 1.62 -18.12
N LEU A 75 -10.71 0.33 -18.31
CA LEU A 75 -9.60 -0.25 -19.02
C LEU A 75 -9.83 -0.06 -20.53
N MET A 76 -8.98 0.70 -21.21
CA MET A 76 -9.02 0.76 -22.68
C MET A 76 -8.38 -0.50 -23.27
N GLU A 77 -9.07 -1.10 -24.25
CA GLU A 77 -8.59 -2.28 -24.96
C GLU A 77 -7.43 -1.92 -25.89
N VAL A 78 -6.29 -2.58 -25.71
CA VAL A 78 -5.15 -2.47 -26.63
C VAL A 78 -4.77 -3.87 -27.09
N TYR A 79 -4.65 -4.08 -28.40
CA TYR A 79 -4.14 -5.32 -28.98
C TYR A 79 -2.61 -5.35 -28.82
N LEU A 80 -2.08 -6.36 -28.13
CA LEU A 80 -0.64 -6.58 -27.97
C LEU A 80 -0.20 -7.77 -28.82
N THR A 81 0.91 -7.63 -29.54
CA THR A 81 1.63 -8.75 -30.18
C THR A 81 2.36 -9.61 -29.15
N ASP A 82 2.69 -10.86 -29.49
CA ASP A 82 3.37 -11.81 -28.59
C ASP A 82 4.71 -11.28 -28.06
N ASP A 83 5.46 -10.53 -28.88
CA ASP A 83 6.71 -9.88 -28.47
C ASP A 83 6.46 -8.82 -27.39
N MET A 84 5.41 -8.00 -27.53
CA MET A 84 5.04 -7.01 -26.50
C MET A 84 4.60 -7.67 -25.20
N ILE A 85 3.96 -8.84 -25.26
CA ILE A 85 3.58 -9.61 -24.08
C ILE A 85 4.83 -10.13 -23.35
N ASN A 86 5.82 -10.63 -24.09
CA ASN A 86 7.09 -11.08 -23.52
C ASN A 86 7.85 -9.95 -22.83
N ASP A 87 7.97 -8.79 -23.48
CA ASP A 87 8.61 -7.61 -22.89
C ASP A 87 7.88 -7.14 -21.63
N TYR A 88 6.54 -7.13 -21.65
CA TYR A 88 5.73 -6.75 -20.50
C TYR A 88 5.89 -7.71 -19.31
N ILE A 89 6.02 -9.01 -19.57
CA ILE A 89 6.26 -10.03 -18.53
C ILE A 89 7.66 -9.87 -17.94
N ILE A 90 8.68 -9.62 -18.77
CA ILE A 90 10.06 -9.42 -18.31
C ILE A 90 10.17 -8.14 -17.47
N ALA A 91 9.60 -7.03 -17.94
CA ALA A 91 9.54 -5.77 -17.20
C ALA A 91 8.78 -5.92 -15.88
N GLY A 92 7.62 -6.60 -15.92
CA GLY A 92 6.80 -6.86 -14.73
C GLY A 92 7.51 -7.72 -13.67
N LYS A 93 8.36 -8.67 -14.06
CA LYS A 93 9.12 -9.52 -13.14
C LYS A 93 10.14 -8.72 -12.31
N ASN A 94 10.81 -7.75 -12.92
CA ASN A 94 11.73 -6.87 -12.21
C ASN A 94 10.97 -5.88 -11.31
N GLY A 95 9.85 -5.33 -11.80
CA GLY A 95 8.95 -4.50 -10.99
C GLY A 95 8.43 -5.23 -9.75
N PHE A 96 8.03 -6.50 -9.90
CA PHE A 96 7.53 -7.32 -8.79
C PHE A 96 8.58 -7.56 -7.69
N LYS A 97 9.85 -7.78 -8.05
CA LYS A 97 10.93 -7.91 -7.06
C LYS A 97 11.13 -6.62 -6.26
N ILE A 98 11.01 -5.47 -6.93
CA ILE A 98 11.12 -4.16 -6.29
C ILE A 98 9.92 -3.92 -5.36
N GLU A 99 8.69 -4.20 -5.81
CA GLU A 99 7.48 -4.11 -4.98
C GLU A 99 7.58 -4.97 -3.70
N VAL A 100 8.05 -6.21 -3.82
CA VAL A 100 8.27 -7.09 -2.66
C VAL A 100 9.37 -6.55 -1.74
N GLY A 101 10.46 -6.03 -2.29
CA GLY A 101 11.53 -5.38 -1.50
C GLY A 101 11.02 -4.19 -0.70
N ILE A 102 10.22 -3.32 -1.34
CA ILE A 102 9.58 -2.17 -0.68
C ILE A 102 8.63 -2.64 0.42
N ALA A 103 7.82 -3.66 0.16
CA ALA A 103 6.92 -4.22 1.17
C ALA A 103 7.68 -4.71 2.42
N ILE A 104 8.79 -5.43 2.24
CA ILE A 104 9.64 -5.90 3.36
C ILE A 104 10.17 -4.72 4.17
N ILE A 105 10.68 -3.68 3.50
CA ILE A 105 11.20 -2.48 4.18
C ILE A 105 10.08 -1.80 5.00
N ILE A 106 8.89 -1.66 4.43
CA ILE A 106 7.74 -1.05 5.12
C ILE A 106 7.32 -1.90 6.33
N VAL A 107 7.33 -3.23 6.23
CA VAL A 107 7.07 -4.11 7.38
C VAL A 107 8.08 -3.87 8.49
N CYS A 108 9.38 -3.82 8.17
CA CYS A 108 10.42 -3.55 9.17
C CYS A 108 10.22 -2.20 9.87
N LEU A 109 9.92 -1.14 9.10
CA LEU A 109 9.63 0.19 9.64
C LEU A 109 8.36 0.21 10.48
N PHE A 110 7.32 -0.52 10.07
CA PHE A 110 6.09 -0.65 10.82
C PHE A 110 6.34 -1.29 12.19
N VAL A 111 7.05 -2.42 12.22
CA VAL A 111 7.39 -3.11 13.47
C VAL A 111 8.20 -2.20 14.39
N LEU A 112 9.21 -1.50 13.85
CA LEU A 112 10.02 -0.56 14.62
C LEU A 112 9.17 0.58 15.21
N ALA A 113 8.34 1.24 14.40
CA ALA A 113 7.47 2.32 14.85
C ALA A 113 6.44 1.85 15.90
N PHE A 114 5.92 0.64 15.73
CA PHE A 114 4.96 0.04 16.66
C PHE A 114 5.60 -0.31 18.00
N VAL A 115 6.82 -0.86 18.01
CA VAL A 115 7.58 -1.12 19.24
C VAL A 115 7.88 0.20 19.96
N LEU A 116 8.32 1.23 19.22
CA LEU A 116 8.53 2.56 19.80
C LEU A 116 7.25 3.13 20.41
N PHE A 117 6.10 2.93 19.77
CA PHE A 117 4.81 3.32 20.35
C PHE A 117 4.52 2.58 21.67
N ILE A 118 4.74 1.28 21.74
CA ILE A 118 4.49 0.51 22.97
C ILE A 118 5.36 1.02 24.14
N VAL A 119 6.64 1.31 23.87
CA VAL A 119 7.59 1.76 24.89
C VAL A 119 7.32 3.19 25.33
N PHE A 120 7.18 4.12 24.39
CA PHE A 120 7.10 5.56 24.70
C PHE A 120 5.67 6.08 24.85
N ARG A 121 4.66 5.35 24.35
CA ARG A 121 3.24 5.75 24.30
C ARG A 121 2.98 7.08 23.56
N TRP A 122 3.88 7.44 22.65
CA TRP A 122 3.77 8.64 21.81
C TRP A 122 2.73 8.45 20.72
N LEU A 123 1.72 9.32 20.68
CA LEU A 123 0.65 9.27 19.68
C LEU A 123 1.20 9.35 18.24
N MET A 124 2.26 10.14 18.03
CA MET A 124 2.98 10.23 16.75
C MET A 124 3.44 8.86 16.23
N CYS A 125 4.10 8.06 17.07
CA CYS A 125 4.58 6.73 16.70
C CYS A 125 3.42 5.80 16.32
N PHE A 126 2.29 5.91 17.03
CA PHE A 126 1.08 5.16 16.71
C PHE A 126 0.54 5.53 15.32
N LEU A 127 0.38 6.83 15.04
CA LEU A 127 -0.14 7.29 13.74
C LEU A 127 0.78 6.92 12.58
N ILE A 128 2.10 7.00 12.76
CA ILE A 128 3.09 6.54 11.77
C ILE A 128 2.91 5.03 11.53
N SER A 129 2.76 4.23 12.59
CA SER A 129 2.52 2.78 12.44
C SER A 129 1.22 2.49 11.68
N LEU A 130 0.14 3.22 11.95
CA LEU A 130 -1.12 3.10 11.22
C LEU A 130 -0.96 3.48 9.74
N PHE A 131 -0.21 4.54 9.43
CA PHE A 131 0.05 4.94 8.05
C PHE A 131 0.84 3.87 7.29
N LEU A 132 1.91 3.33 7.89
CA LEU A 132 2.71 2.26 7.29
C LEU A 132 1.87 0.99 7.07
N PHE A 133 0.97 0.66 8.00
CA PHE A 133 0.07 -0.48 7.87
C PHE A 133 -0.95 -0.30 6.74
N ALA A 134 -1.41 0.94 6.49
CA ALA A 134 -2.29 1.25 5.36
C ALA A 134 -1.55 1.09 4.02
N LEU A 135 -0.27 1.50 3.96
CA LEU A 135 0.58 1.28 2.79
C LEU A 135 0.77 -0.23 2.52
N LEU A 136 0.94 -1.04 3.56
CA LEU A 136 0.96 -2.50 3.40
C LEU A 136 -0.36 -3.01 2.84
N GLY A 137 -1.51 -2.56 3.35
CA GLY A 137 -2.82 -2.91 2.80
C GLY A 137 -2.95 -2.58 1.30
N MET A 138 -2.39 -1.45 0.85
CA MET A 138 -2.32 -1.12 -0.58
C MET A 138 -1.44 -2.11 -1.37
N LEU A 139 -0.24 -2.42 -0.86
CA LEU A 139 0.70 -3.34 -1.50
C LEU A 139 0.21 -4.79 -1.54
N PHE A 140 -0.51 -5.23 -0.51
CA PHE A 140 -1.17 -6.55 -0.52
C PHE A 140 -2.20 -6.67 -1.65
N GLY A 141 -2.86 -5.56 -2.01
CA GLY A 141 -3.72 -5.50 -3.17
C GLY A 141 -2.96 -5.71 -4.49
N SER A 142 -1.77 -5.12 -4.63
CA SER A 142 -0.96 -5.19 -5.86
C SER A 142 -0.22 -6.53 -6.03
N ILE A 143 0.23 -7.12 -4.92
CA ILE A 143 0.86 -8.45 -4.85
C ILE A 143 -0.24 -9.52 -4.93
N THR A 144 -0.88 -9.63 -6.08
CA THR A 144 -1.84 -10.71 -6.34
C THR A 144 -1.11 -12.04 -6.54
N ILE A 145 -1.58 -13.08 -5.83
CA ILE A 145 -1.08 -14.48 -5.94
C ILE A 145 -1.08 -14.96 -7.40
N GLU A 146 -1.98 -14.42 -8.23
CA GLU A 146 -2.07 -14.71 -9.66
C GLU A 146 -0.84 -14.26 -10.45
N ARG A 147 -0.27 -13.07 -10.14
CA ARG A 147 1.00 -12.60 -10.74
C ARG A 147 2.14 -13.54 -10.38
N PHE A 148 2.20 -13.99 -9.13
CA PHE A 148 3.22 -14.94 -8.67
C PHE A 148 3.12 -16.29 -9.39
N LYS A 149 1.91 -16.85 -9.52
CA LYS A 149 1.65 -18.11 -10.26
C LYS A 149 2.01 -17.99 -11.74
N LEU A 150 1.77 -16.84 -12.37
CA LEU A 150 2.17 -16.55 -13.76
C LEU A 150 3.70 -16.60 -13.95
N TYR A 151 4.46 -16.03 -13.01
CA TYR A 151 5.93 -16.07 -13.08
C TYR A 151 6.51 -17.45 -12.79
N GLN A 152 5.88 -18.23 -11.91
CA GLN A 152 6.37 -19.56 -11.53
C GLN A 152 6.15 -20.59 -12.66
N LYS A 153 5.01 -20.53 -13.36
CA LYS A 153 4.64 -21.47 -14.44
C LYS A 153 5.56 -21.40 -15.67
N ARG A 154 6.29 -20.28 -15.86
CA ARG A 154 7.22 -20.07 -16.98
C ARG A 154 8.69 -20.35 -16.65
N LYS A 155 9.00 -20.64 -15.37
CA LYS A 155 10.36 -21.05 -14.95
C LYS A 155 10.59 -22.56 -15.12
N SER A 156 9.51 -23.31 -15.39
CA SER A 156 9.46 -24.76 -15.60
C SER A 156 9.28 -25.16 -17.08
N VAL A 157 9.42 -24.20 -18.00
CA VAL A 157 9.51 -24.37 -19.46
C VAL A 157 10.85 -23.80 -19.87
#